data_AF-A0A0L1LIX0-F1
#
_entry.id   AF-A0A0L1LIX0-F1
#
_cell.length_a   1.000
_cell.length_b   1.000
_cell.length_c   1.000
_cell.angle_alpha   90.00
_cell.angle_beta   90.00
_cell.angle_gamma   90.00
#
_symmetry.space_group_name_H-M   'P 1'
#
loop_
_entity.id
_entity.type
_entity.pdbx_description
1 polymer ?
#
loop_
_entity_poly.entity_id
_entity_poly.type
_entity_poly.pdbx_seq_one_letter_code
_entity_poly.pdbx_strand_id
1 'polypeptide(L)'
;IVVADTALRIGETSLVTITFSEAVSGFTNADLTITNGTLTAVSSSNGGITWTATFTPSASINDTTNLITLDNTGVSDLSGNAGSGT
;
A
#
# COMPACT_ATOMS: atom_id res chain seq x y z
N ILE A 1 1.00 -4.75 5.50
CA ILE A 1 0.38 -4.53 4.16
C ILE A 1 -0.05 -5.88 3.62
N VAL A 2 -1.23 -5.97 2.98
CA VAL A 2 -1.69 -7.19 2.33
C VAL A 2 -1.91 -6.92 0.85
N VAL A 3 -1.31 -7.74 -0.01
CA VAL A 3 -1.59 -7.79 -1.45
C VAL A 3 -2.51 -8.98 -1.67
N ALA A 4 -3.69 -8.76 -2.26
CA ALA A 4 -4.72 -9.80 -2.39
C ALA A 4 -4.31 -10.94 -3.34
N ASP A 5 -3.42 -10.66 -4.29
CA ASP A 5 -2.87 -11.63 -5.24
C ASP A 5 -1.37 -11.39 -5.42
N THR A 6 -0.58 -12.40 -5.07
CA THR A 6 0.88 -12.36 -5.13
C THR A 6 1.44 -12.95 -6.43
N ALA A 7 0.60 -13.43 -7.36
CA ALA A 7 1.03 -14.08 -8.61
C ALA A 7 0.37 -13.42 -9.84
N LEU A 8 0.76 -12.17 -10.12
CA LEU A 8 0.13 -11.34 -11.15
C LEU A 8 0.86 -11.38 -12.50
N ARG A 9 0.10 -11.48 -13.60
CA ARG A 9 0.62 -11.42 -14.98
C ARG A 9 0.46 -9.99 -15.56
N ILE A 10 1.12 -9.69 -16.70
CA ILE A 10 0.85 -8.45 -17.45
C ILE A 10 -0.64 -8.41 -17.79
N GLY A 11 -1.24 -7.25 -17.53
CA GLY A 11 -2.65 -7.01 -17.82
C GLY A 11 -3.59 -7.41 -16.67
N GLU A 12 -3.06 -8.02 -15.61
CA GLU A 12 -3.79 -8.24 -14.37
C GLU A 12 -3.58 -7.09 -13.39
N THR A 13 -4.46 -6.98 -12.41
CA THR A 13 -4.36 -6.00 -11.33
C THR A 13 -4.68 -6.68 -10.00
N SER A 14 -4.13 -6.15 -8.91
CA SER A 14 -4.41 -6.65 -7.56
C SER A 14 -4.82 -5.53 -6.64
N LEU A 15 -5.76 -5.83 -5.75
CA LEU A 15 -6.14 -4.93 -4.68
C LEU A 15 -5.07 -5.00 -3.58
N VAL A 16 -4.52 -3.86 -3.24
CA VAL A 16 -3.62 -3.68 -2.11
C VAL A 16 -4.41 -3.05 -0.98
N THR A 17 -4.36 -3.69 0.19
CA THR A 17 -5.00 -3.21 1.41
C THR A 17 -3.94 -2.95 2.46
N ILE A 18 -3.89 -1.72 2.95
CA ILE A 18 -3.08 -1.29 4.08
C ILE A 18 -4.02 -1.01 5.24
N THR A 19 -3.73 -1.58 6.40
CA THR A 19 -4.52 -1.38 7.61
C THR A 19 -3.61 -0.93 8.73
N PHE A 20 -4.00 0.17 9.38
CA PHE A 20 -3.37 0.71 10.57
C PHE A 20 -4.15 0.28 11.81
N SER A 21 -3.47 0.22 12.96
CA SER A 21 -4.10 -0.06 14.26
C SER A 21 -5.01 1.09 14.74
N GLU A 22 -4.85 2.28 14.17
CA GLU A 22 -5.62 3.48 14.45
C GLU A 22 -5.75 4.35 13.19
N ALA A 23 -6.60 5.38 13.25
CA ALA A 23 -6.80 6.27 12.12
C ALA A 23 -5.56 7.16 11.90
N VAL A 24 -4.97 7.07 10.70
CA VAL A 24 -3.84 7.91 10.30
C VAL A 24 -4.24 8.96 9.28
N SER A 25 -3.49 10.05 9.24
CA SER A 25 -3.64 11.11 8.24
C SER A 25 -2.33 11.38 7.53
N GLY A 26 -2.38 11.99 6.34
CA GLY A 26 -1.18 12.31 5.56
C GLY A 26 -0.57 11.13 4.80
N PHE A 27 -1.12 9.91 4.92
CA PHE A 27 -0.65 8.76 4.17
C PHE A 27 -0.91 8.93 2.66
N THR A 28 0.15 8.79 1.87
CA THR A 28 0.12 8.91 0.41
C THR A 28 0.99 7.83 -0.24
N ASN A 29 0.95 7.74 -1.57
CA ASN A 29 1.85 6.86 -2.31
C ASN A 29 3.34 7.25 -2.18
N ALA A 30 3.66 8.46 -1.71
CA ALA A 30 5.05 8.86 -1.46
C ALA A 30 5.68 8.07 -0.30
N ASP A 31 4.84 7.56 0.61
CA ASP A 31 5.23 6.71 1.74
C ASP A 31 5.38 5.24 1.32
N LEU A 32 5.13 4.90 0.06
CA LEU A 32 5.21 3.54 -0.47
C LEU A 32 6.35 3.43 -1.48
N THR A 33 7.23 2.45 -1.27
CA THR A 33 8.15 1.99 -2.32
C THR A 33 7.53 0.81 -3.04
N ILE A 34 7.44 0.93 -4.36
CA ILE A 34 6.75 -0.01 -5.23
C ILE A 34 7.77 -0.56 -6.22
N THR A 35 7.97 -1.87 -6.19
CA THR A 35 8.83 -2.56 -7.16
C THR A 35 7.96 -3.25 -8.21
N ASN A 36 8.44 -3.36 -9.44
CA ASN A 36 7.82 -4.16 -10.50
C ASN A 36 6.38 -3.76 -10.93
N GLY A 37 5.94 -2.54 -10.64
CA GLY A 37 4.64 -2.06 -11.07
C GLY A 37 4.31 -0.66 -10.57
N THR A 38 3.03 -0.30 -10.68
CA THR A 38 2.49 0.99 -10.21
C THR A 38 1.28 0.75 -9.31
N LEU A 39 1.01 1.70 -8.42
CA LEU A 39 -0.22 1.76 -7.65
C LEU A 39 -1.05 2.96 -8.04
N THR A 40 -2.37 2.82 -8.02
CA THR A 40 -3.27 3.98 -8.00
C THR A 40 -3.11 4.79 -6.73
N ALA A 41 -3.67 6.00 -6.71
CA ALA A 41 -3.75 6.80 -5.49
C ALA A 41 -4.37 5.98 -4.35
N VAL A 42 -3.71 5.97 -3.19
CA VAL A 42 -4.29 5.37 -1.97
C VAL A 42 -5.50 6.17 -1.52
N SER A 43 -6.55 5.47 -1.10
CA SER A 43 -7.77 6.09 -0.59
C SER A 43 -8.31 5.33 0.62
N SER A 44 -8.95 6.04 1.54
CA SER A 44 -9.58 5.47 2.71
C SER A 44 -11.03 5.94 2.80
N SER A 45 -11.94 5.03 3.13
CA SER A 45 -13.37 5.31 3.34
C SER A 45 -13.78 5.26 4.82
N ASN A 46 -12.86 4.88 5.71
CA ASN A 46 -13.12 4.69 7.14
C ASN A 46 -12.31 5.64 8.04
N GLY A 47 -12.01 6.84 7.54
CA GLY A 47 -11.35 7.88 8.32
C GLY A 47 -9.85 7.67 8.55
N GLY A 48 -9.20 6.79 7.79
CA GLY A 48 -7.74 6.63 7.78
C GLY A 48 -7.23 5.33 8.39
N ILE A 49 -8.12 4.38 8.70
CA ILE A 49 -7.74 3.08 9.28
C ILE A 49 -7.35 2.09 8.16
N THR A 50 -8.14 2.04 7.08
CA THR A 50 -7.92 1.12 5.96
C THR A 50 -7.77 1.91 4.68
N TRP A 51 -6.66 1.70 4.01
CA TRP A 51 -6.34 2.33 2.73
C TRP A 51 -6.27 1.27 1.64
N THR A 52 -6.92 1.55 0.52
CA THR A 52 -6.92 0.67 -0.64
C THR A 52 -6.34 1.38 -1.86
N ALA A 53 -5.67 0.59 -2.69
CA ALA A 53 -5.20 0.99 -4.00
C ALA A 53 -5.09 -0.24 -4.91
N THR A 54 -5.04 -0.01 -6.21
CA THR A 54 -4.90 -1.06 -7.22
C THR A 54 -3.46 -1.09 -7.72
N PHE A 55 -2.79 -2.23 -7.56
CA PHE A 55 -1.47 -2.48 -8.12
C PHE A 55 -1.58 -3.05 -9.53
N THR A 56 -0.80 -2.50 -10.46
CA THR A 56 -0.67 -2.97 -11.84
C THR A 56 0.79 -3.33 -12.10
N PRO A 57 1.12 -4.60 -12.38
CA PRO A 57 2.48 -5.01 -12.73
C PRO A 57 2.94 -4.38 -14.04
N SER A 58 4.23 -3.99 -14.12
CA SER A 58 4.83 -3.44 -15.34
C SER A 58 5.33 -4.53 -16.31
N ALA A 59 5.56 -5.74 -15.82
CA ALA A 59 5.92 -6.91 -16.61
C ALA A 59 5.16 -8.17 -16.12
N SER A 60 5.12 -9.23 -16.93
CA SER A 60 4.47 -10.51 -16.56
C SER A 60 5.39 -11.18 -15.57
N ILE A 61 5.28 -10.81 -14.30
CA ILE A 61 6.14 -11.35 -13.27
C ILE A 61 5.29 -12.20 -12.34
N ASN A 62 5.42 -13.53 -12.51
CA ASN A 62 5.08 -14.46 -11.45
C ASN A 62 6.17 -14.36 -10.37
N ASP A 63 6.20 -13.23 -9.66
CA ASP A 63 7.11 -13.00 -8.56
C ASP A 63 6.33 -12.99 -7.25
N THR A 64 6.62 -13.97 -6.41
CA THR A 64 6.16 -13.98 -5.03
C THR A 64 6.67 -12.77 -4.24
N THR A 65 7.63 -12.01 -4.78
CA THR A 65 8.17 -10.78 -4.18
C THR A 65 7.66 -9.50 -4.84
N ASN A 66 6.38 -9.43 -5.26
CA ASN A 66 5.69 -8.14 -5.45
C ASN A 66 5.68 -7.38 -4.11
N LEU A 67 6.82 -6.77 -3.78
CA LEU A 67 7.13 -6.15 -2.50
C LEU A 67 6.65 -4.70 -2.56
N ILE A 68 5.57 -4.43 -1.83
CA ILE A 68 5.18 -3.07 -1.47
C ILE A 68 5.65 -2.88 -0.05
N THR A 69 6.60 -1.96 0.14
CA THR A 69 7.11 -1.61 1.46
C THR A 69 6.60 -0.25 1.86
N LEU A 70 6.08 -0.15 3.08
CA LEU A 70 5.61 1.09 3.68
C LEU A 70 6.73 1.71 4.50
N ASP A 71 7.08 2.95 4.17
CA ASP A 71 7.86 3.80 5.04
C ASP A 71 6.92 4.45 6.05
N ASN A 72 6.96 3.95 7.29
CA ASN A 72 6.08 4.45 8.36
C ASN A 72 6.47 5.83 8.89
N THR A 73 7.62 6.40 8.46
CA THR A 73 8.10 7.69 8.98
C THR A 73 7.28 8.89 8.50
N GLY A 74 6.60 8.77 7.34
CA GLY A 74 5.70 9.78 6.79
C GLY A 74 4.24 9.68 7.28
N VAL A 75 3.90 8.58 7.97
CA VAL A 75 2.55 8.35 8.49
C VAL A 75 2.47 8.88 9.90
N SER A 76 1.48 9.73 10.19
CA SER A 76 1.20 10.19 11.55
C SER A 76 -0.21 9.81 11.99
N ASP A 77 -0.35 9.40 13.25
CA ASP A 77 -1.66 9.30 13.89
C ASP A 77 -2.30 10.69 14.05
N LEU A 78 -3.57 10.72 14.50
CA LEU A 78 -4.31 11.96 14.77
C LEU A 78 -3.67 12.85 15.84
N SER A 79 -2.77 12.32 16.66
CA SER A 79 -2.02 13.04 17.69
C SER A 79 -0.63 13.49 17.22
N GLY A 80 -0.25 13.18 15.98
CA GLY A 80 1.05 13.51 15.39
C GLY A 80 2.19 12.53 15.69
N ASN A 81 1.91 11.36 16.28
CA ASN A 81 2.93 10.34 16.49
C ASN A 81 3.20 9.61 15.17
N ALA A 82 4.47 9.39 14.85
CA ALA A 82 4.86 8.60 13.68
C ALA A 82 4.35 7.15 13.80
N GLY A 83 3.92 6.59 12.66
CA GLY A 83 3.46 5.21 12.57
C GLY A 83 4.56 4.23 12.99
N SER A 84 4.17 3.16 13.67
CA SER A 84 5.07 2.05 14.03
C SER A 84 4.46 0.74 13.56
N GLY A 85 5.17 0.00 12.72
CA GLY A 85 4.74 -1.28 12.16
C GLY A 85 5.81 -1.87 11.23
N THR A 86 5.71 -3.16 10.95
CA THR A 86 6.56 -3.90 9.99
C THR A 86 5.70 -4.48 8.88
#